data_AF-A0A392Q276-F1
#
_entry.id   AF-A0A392Q276-F1
#
_cell.length_a   1.000
_cell.length_b   1.000
_cell.length_c   1.000
_cell.angle_alpha   90.00
_cell.angle_beta   90.00
_cell.angle_gamma   90.00
#
_symmetry.space_group_name_H-M   'P 1'
#
loop_
_entity.id
_entity.type
_entity.pdbx_description
1 polymer ?
#
loop_
_entity_poly.entity_id
_entity_poly.type
_entity_poly.pdbx_seq_one_letter_code
_entity_poly.pdbx_strand_id
1 'polypeptide(L)' 'MKSMKTLVLRKCMIKGEIPEYIGLMEKLKILDLSFNSLSGKIPESFDELDKVDY' A
#
# COMPACT_ATOMS: atom_id res chain seq x y z
N MET A 1 -1.82 10.09 -17.04
CA MET A 1 -2.10 9.57 -15.68
C MET A 1 -0.81 9.64 -14.85
N LYS A 2 -0.85 10.28 -13.68
CA LYS A 2 0.34 10.38 -12.81
C LYS A 2 0.61 9.01 -12.19
N SER A 3 1.77 8.43 -12.49
CA SER A 3 2.26 7.24 -11.81
C SER A 3 2.76 7.61 -10.43
N MET A 4 2.06 7.18 -9.37
CA MET A 4 2.54 7.35 -8.01
C MET A 4 3.56 6.26 -7.69
N LYS A 5 4.80 6.68 -7.39
CA LYS A 5 5.89 5.78 -7.00
C LYS A 5 6.02 5.65 -5.48
N THR A 6 5.52 6.63 -4.75
CA THR A 6 5.71 6.75 -3.31
C THR A 6 4.43 7.27 -2.68
N LEU A 7 3.90 6.53 -1.71
CA LEU A 7 2.80 6.94 -0.85
C LEU A 7 3.28 6.89 0.60
N VAL A 8 3.32 8.04 1.26
CA VAL A 8 3.69 8.16 2.68
C VAL A 8 2.54 8.82 3.41
N LEU A 9 1.85 8.06 4.25
CA LEU A 9 0.74 8.48 5.09
C LEU A 9 1.02 8.17 6.56
N ARG A 10 2.26 8.36 6.97
CA ARG A 10 2.72 8.08 8.33
C ARG A 10 2.07 9.04 9.34
N LYS A 11 1.59 8.52 10.48
CA LYS A 11 0.97 9.31 11.57
C LYS A 11 -0.25 10.14 11.13
N CYS A 12 -1.09 9.59 10.25
CA CYS A 12 -2.29 10.28 9.76
C CYS A 12 -3.58 9.88 10.52
N MET A 13 -3.47 9.10 11.60
CA MET A 13 -4.63 8.58 12.36
C MET A 13 -5.62 7.79 11.48
N ILE A 14 -5.16 7.19 10.39
CA ILE A 14 -5.99 6.39 9.49
C ILE A 14 -6.47 5.15 10.24
N LYS A 15 -7.74 4.80 10.06
CA LYS A 15 -8.42 3.66 10.69
C LYS A 15 -9.06 2.77 9.63
N GLY A 16 -9.36 1.54 10.00
CA GLY A 16 -9.97 0.56 9.10
C GLY A 16 -8.92 -0.23 8.33
N GLU A 17 -9.34 -0.88 7.26
CA GLU A 17 -8.51 -1.83 6.51
C GLU A 17 -7.75 -1.15 5.37
N ILE A 18 -6.66 -1.79 4.93
CA ILE A 18 -5.95 -1.39 3.71
C ILE A 18 -6.80 -1.86 2.52
N PRO A 19 -7.17 -0.98 1.58
CA PRO A 19 -7.91 -1.41 0.40
C PRO A 19 -7.06 -2.23 -0.58
N GLU A 20 -7.66 -3.26 -1.20
CA GLU A 20 -7.01 -4.11 -2.22
C GLU A 20 -6.40 -3.34 -3.39
N TYR A 21 -7.01 -2.22 -3.80
CA TYR A 21 -6.48 -1.45 -4.93
C TYR A 21 -5.09 -0.86 -4.67
N ILE A 22 -4.63 -0.78 -3.41
CA ILE A 22 -3.28 -0.30 -3.08
C ILE A 22 -2.22 -1.30 -3.55
N GLY A 23 -2.49 -2.61 -3.47
CA GLY A 23 -1.58 -3.65 -3.97
C GLY A 23 -1.51 -3.69 -5.49
N LEU A 24 -2.59 -3.29 -6.18
CA LEU A 24 -2.67 -3.22 -7.65
C LEU A 24 -1.96 -1.99 -8.26
N MET A 25 -1.30 -1.17 -7.46
CA MET A 25 -0.60 0.02 -7.94
C MET A 25 0.76 -0.35 -8.56
N GLU A 26 0.76 -0.77 -9.83
CA GLU A 26 1.94 -1.29 -10.56
C GLU A 26 3.24 -0.47 -10.46
N LYS A 27 3.13 0.84 -10.26
CA LYS A 27 4.28 1.76 -10.21
C LYS A 27 4.68 2.16 -8.79
N LEU A 28 3.91 1.75 -7.78
CA LEU A 28 4.17 2.06 -6.38
C LEU A 28 5.37 1.22 -5.91
N LYS A 29 6.42 1.91 -5.45
CA LYS A 29 7.65 1.30 -4.94
C LYS A 29 7.82 1.45 -3.44
N ILE A 30 7.23 2.51 -2.89
CA ILE A 30 7.33 2.83 -1.47
C ILE A 30 5.94 3.09 -0.95
N LEU A 31 5.52 2.31 0.04
CA LEU A 31 4.29 2.49 0.79
C LEU A 31 4.62 2.55 2.27
N ASP A 32 4.46 3.72 2.88
CA ASP A 32 4.60 3.90 4.33
C ASP A 32 3.25 4.30 4.92
N LEU A 33 2.60 3.33 5.56
CA LEU A 33 1.37 3.50 6.33
C LEU A 33 1.62 3.39 7.84
N SER A 34 2.87 3.50 8.28
CA SER A 34 3.26 3.29 9.67
C SER A 34 2.64 4.32 10.63
N PHE A 35 2.53 3.95 11.90
CA PHE A 35 1.93 4.80 12.95
C PHE A 35 0.50 5.27 12.63
N ASN A 36 -0.28 4.44 11.94
CA ASN A 36 -1.73 4.56 11.83
C ASN A 36 -2.42 3.54 12.74
N SER A 37 -3.74 3.62 12.80
CA SER A 37 -4.61 2.70 13.53
C SER A 37 -5.34 1.75 12.58
N LEU A 38 -4.61 1.23 11.59
CA LEU A 38 -5.12 0.28 10.62
C LEU A 38 -5.45 -1.06 11.30
N SER A 39 -6.47 -1.74 10.80
CA SER A 39 -6.98 -3.03 11.27
C SER A 39 -7.26 -3.96 10.08
N GLY A 40 -7.72 -5.18 10.35
CA GLY A 40 -8.01 -6.14 9.28
C GLY A 40 -6.76 -6.88 8.79
N LYS A 41 -6.86 -7.50 7.62
CA LYS A 41 -5.78 -8.29 7.01
C LYS A 41 -4.95 -7.43 6.06
N ILE A 42 -3.73 -7.88 5.78
CA ILE A 42 -2.98 -7.36 4.63
C ILE A 42 -3.70 -7.84 3.36
N PRO A 43 -3.95 -6.96 2.37
CA PRO A 43 -4.66 -7.33 1.16
C PRO A 43 -3.88 -8.37 0.33
N GLU A 44 -4.58 -9.33 -0.29
CA GLU A 44 -3.93 -10.39 -1.08
C GLU A 44 -3.21 -9.84 -2.32
N SER A 45 -3.68 -8.70 -2.86
CA SER A 45 -3.00 -7.95 -3.91
C SER A 45 -1.56 -7.53 -3.58
N PHE A 46 -1.15 -7.54 -2.31
CA PHE A 46 0.24 -7.26 -1.94
C PHE A 46 1.17 -8.43 -2.23
N ASP A 47 0.66 -9.66 -2.32
CA ASP A 47 1.45 -10.82 -2.74
C ASP A 47 1.85 -10.71 -4.22
N GLU A 48 1.14 -9.91 -5.01
CA GLU A 48 1.50 -9.62 -6.40
C GLU A 48 2.63 -8.59 -6.53
N LEU A 49 2.95 -7.82 -5.48
CA LEU A 49 4.04 -6.83 -5.50
C LEU A 49 5.43 -7.49 -5.50
N ASP A 50 5.53 -8.76 -5.10
CA ASP A 50 6.78 -9.53 -5.06
C ASP A 50 7.15 -10.14 -6.43
N LYS A 51 6.31 -9.97 -7.45
CA LYS A 51 6.67 -10.25 -8.85
C LYS A 51 7.46 -9.09 -9.44
N VAL A 52 8.62 -8.83 -8.86
CA VAL A 52 9.63 -8.01 -9.51
C VAL A 52 10.32 -8.91 -10.54
N ASP A 53 10.10 -8.64 -11.83
CA ASP A 53 10.85 -9.26 -12.91
C ASP A 53 12.36 -9.07 -12.63
N TYR A 54 13.08 -10.18 -12.46
CA TYR A 54 14.54 -10.23 -12.37
C TYR A 54 15.19 -9.95 -13.73
#